data_AF-A0A2A2JVV1-F1
#
_entry.id   AF-A0A2A2JVV1-F1
#
_cell.length_a   1.000
_cell.length_b   1.000
_cell.length_c   1.000
_cell.angle_alpha   90.00
_cell.angle_beta   90.00
_cell.angle_gamma   90.00
#
_symmetry.space_group_name_H-M   'P 1'
#
loop_
_entity.id
_entity.type
_entity.pdbx_description
1 polymer ?
#
loop_
_entity_poly.entity_id
_entity_poly.type
_entity_poly.pdbx_seq_one_letter_code
_entity_poly.pdbx_strand_id
1 'polypeptide(L)'
;MVYIGIDLGTTYSCVSVIENGNPKAIHHDDGKNIVPSVVAYGAEILVGNPALNSNIDMSNVLYGTLDVSILEMIGNNVDVIAVTGDIHLGGQDVDGRIMKYALTEFKKGSSYDIYKRPRLIRKLRTQCREAKEFLSNNIEQTNILMEINDEVNLKVPLTKSQLNQLCSDLFTKAIRQVDLALNTAQMTSNDIDYVILVGGSARIPRIRELLTEKFGRDKIKLDLNPDEIVSHGAAIIANAIQISI
;
A
#
# COMPACT_ATOMS: atom_id res chain seq x y z
N MET A 1 3.13 -27.28 17.79
CA MET A 1 3.93 -26.11 17.38
C MET A 1 3.05 -25.20 16.56
N VAL A 2 3.19 -23.88 16.71
CA VAL A 2 2.44 -22.88 15.94
C VAL A 2 3.41 -22.25 14.95
N TYR A 3 3.10 -22.31 13.66
CA TYR A 3 3.89 -21.71 12.59
C TYR A 3 3.22 -20.41 12.16
N ILE A 4 4.01 -19.36 12.05
CA ILE A 4 3.54 -18.02 11.68
C ILE A 4 4.18 -17.60 10.37
N GLY A 5 3.37 -17.01 9.48
CA GLY A 5 3.84 -16.23 8.35
C GLY A 5 3.79 -14.75 8.71
N ILE A 6 4.89 -14.03 8.51
CA ILE A 6 4.98 -12.60 8.80
C ILE A 6 5.27 -11.85 7.50
N ASP A 7 4.41 -10.91 7.16
CA ASP A 7 4.69 -9.87 6.18
C ASP A 7 5.22 -8.63 6.91
N LEU A 8 6.46 -8.23 6.62
CA LEU A 8 7.08 -7.01 7.14
C LEU A 8 7.03 -5.92 6.08
N GLY A 9 5.81 -5.47 5.76
CA GLY A 9 5.60 -4.44 4.74
C GLY A 9 6.05 -3.04 5.18
N THR A 10 6.34 -2.18 4.21
CA THR A 10 6.89 -0.84 4.45
C THR A 10 5.92 0.11 5.17
N THR A 11 4.61 -0.07 5.00
CA THR A 11 3.58 0.77 5.65
C THR A 11 2.78 0.01 6.71
N TYR A 12 2.46 -1.25 6.44
CA TYR A 12 1.75 -2.13 7.35
C TYR A 12 2.41 -3.51 7.33
N SER A 13 2.36 -4.21 8.45
CA SER A 13 2.77 -5.60 8.61
C SER A 13 1.56 -6.47 8.92
N CYS A 14 1.62 -7.75 8.52
CA CYS A 14 0.55 -8.73 8.73
C CYS A 14 1.14 -10.03 9.27
N VAL A 15 0.40 -10.74 10.13
CA VAL A 15 0.79 -12.06 10.65
C VAL A 15 -0.34 -13.05 10.37
N SER A 16 0.01 -14.26 9.95
CA SER A 16 -0.94 -15.35 9.70
C SER A 16 -0.47 -16.67 10.26
N VAL A 17 -1.43 -17.55 10.57
CA VAL A 17 -1.22 -18.93 11.03
C VAL A 17 -1.97 -19.90 10.12
N ILE A 18 -1.65 -21.19 10.20
CA ILE A 18 -2.50 -22.24 9.60
C ILE A 18 -3.53 -22.71 10.62
N GLU A 19 -4.81 -22.56 10.29
CA GLU A 19 -5.94 -23.12 11.03
C GLU A 19 -6.72 -24.07 10.10
N ASN A 20 -6.93 -25.32 10.52
CA ASN A 20 -7.66 -26.33 9.75
C ASN A 20 -7.15 -26.48 8.29
N GLY A 21 -5.83 -26.44 8.10
CA GLY A 21 -5.18 -26.57 6.79
C GLY A 21 -5.23 -25.32 5.91
N ASN A 22 -5.81 -24.21 6.38
CA ASN A 22 -5.91 -22.97 5.63
C ASN A 22 -5.16 -21.83 6.33
N PRO A 23 -4.49 -20.93 5.59
CA PRO A 23 -3.89 -19.76 6.19
C PRO A 23 -4.98 -18.77 6.65
N LYS A 24 -4.77 -18.16 7.81
CA LYS A 24 -5.66 -17.18 8.41
C LYS A 24 -4.85 -16.08 9.09
N ALA A 25 -5.15 -14.83 8.77
CA ALA A 25 -4.57 -13.68 9.43
C ALA A 25 -4.98 -13.58 10.92
N ILE A 26 -4.04 -13.19 11.76
CA ILE A 26 -4.29 -12.94 13.18
C ILE A 26 -4.88 -11.54 13.34
N HIS A 27 -6.05 -11.46 13.96
CA HIS A 27 -6.67 -10.19 14.29
C HIS A 27 -5.87 -9.47 15.38
N HIS A 28 -5.62 -8.19 15.18
CA HIS A 28 -5.17 -7.27 16.22
C HIS A 28 -6.36 -6.80 17.08
N ASP A 29 -6.10 -6.26 18.28
CA ASP A 29 -7.12 -5.83 19.25
C ASP A 29 -8.07 -4.75 18.73
N ASP A 30 -7.68 -4.04 17.66
CA ASP A 30 -8.51 -3.04 16.97
C ASP A 30 -9.40 -3.64 15.86
N GLY A 31 -9.43 -4.97 15.75
CA GLY A 31 -10.21 -5.73 14.77
C GLY A 31 -9.62 -5.76 13.37
N LYS A 32 -8.42 -5.18 13.15
CA LYS A 32 -7.73 -5.22 11.85
C LYS A 32 -6.76 -6.39 11.79
N ASN A 33 -6.46 -6.84 10.57
CA ASN A 33 -5.48 -7.90 10.31
C ASN A 33 -4.06 -7.38 10.06
N ILE A 34 -3.90 -6.07 10.06
CA ILE A 34 -2.65 -5.39 9.76
C ILE A 34 -2.31 -4.35 10.82
N VAL A 35 -1.02 -4.17 11.08
CA VAL A 35 -0.49 -3.22 12.06
C VAL A 35 0.45 -2.24 11.35
N PRO A 36 0.39 -0.92 11.63
CA PRO A 36 1.33 0.04 11.03
C PRO A 36 2.80 -0.33 11.30
N SER A 37 3.65 -0.25 10.29
CA SER A 37 5.09 -0.50 10.41
C SER A 37 5.82 0.73 10.96
N VAL A 38 5.50 1.14 12.18
CA VAL A 38 6.02 2.34 12.85
C VAL A 38 6.52 2.01 14.24
N VAL A 39 7.69 2.54 14.61
CA VAL A 39 8.27 2.43 15.95
C VAL A 39 8.53 3.83 16.50
N ALA A 40 8.08 4.08 17.73
CA ALA A 40 8.38 5.28 18.51
C ALA A 40 9.42 4.96 19.58
N TYR A 41 10.40 5.85 19.72
CA TYR A 41 11.32 5.81 20.85
C TYR A 41 10.97 6.94 21.83
N GLY A 42 10.68 6.57 23.08
CA GLY A 42 10.39 7.50 24.18
C GLY A 42 10.80 6.89 25.52
N ALA A 43 10.04 7.15 26.59
CA ALA A 43 10.21 6.44 27.87
C ALA A 43 9.96 4.92 27.73
N GLU A 44 9.10 4.56 26.76
CA GLU A 44 8.86 3.20 26.31
C GLU A 44 9.03 3.14 24.78
N ILE A 45 9.31 1.95 24.25
CA ILE A 45 9.29 1.68 22.81
C ILE A 45 7.84 1.37 22.43
N LEU A 46 7.24 2.20 21.60
CA LEU A 46 5.90 1.96 21.06
C LEU A 46 6.04 1.35 19.66
N VAL A 47 5.15 0.42 19.32
CA VAL A 47 5.09 -0.21 17.99
C VAL A 47 3.66 -0.15 17.46
N GLY A 48 3.46 0.05 16.17
CA GLY A 48 2.14 -0.03 15.54
C GLY A 48 1.27 1.21 15.76
N ASN A 49 -0.02 1.00 16.02
CA ASN A 49 -0.99 2.08 16.25
C ASN A 49 -0.57 3.04 17.38
N PRO A 50 -0.10 2.58 18.56
CA PRO A 50 0.44 3.46 19.60
C PRO A 50 1.58 4.35 19.10
N ALA A 51 2.50 3.80 18.30
CA ALA A 51 3.60 4.56 17.73
C ALA A 51 3.11 5.59 16.71
N LEU A 52 2.24 5.18 15.78
CA LEU A 52 1.64 6.06 14.78
C LEU A 52 0.91 7.26 15.40
N ASN A 53 0.22 7.03 16.53
CA ASN A 53 -0.52 8.05 17.26
C ASN A 53 0.36 8.93 18.15
N SER A 54 1.56 8.46 18.52
CA SER A 54 2.51 9.23 19.31
C SER A 54 3.13 10.38 18.51
N ASN A 55 3.65 11.42 19.17
CA ASN A 55 4.20 12.63 18.54
C ASN A 55 5.60 12.44 17.88
N ILE A 56 5.80 11.36 17.11
CA ILE A 56 7.06 11.11 16.38
C ILE A 56 7.12 11.98 15.11
N ASP A 57 8.33 12.42 14.79
CA ASP A 57 8.68 13.03 13.51
C ASP A 57 8.73 11.97 12.39
N MET A 58 7.67 11.95 11.57
CA MET A 58 7.50 11.04 10.43
C MET A 58 8.32 11.45 9.19
N SER A 59 9.23 12.42 9.30
CA SER A 59 10.06 12.88 8.16
C SER A 59 11.24 11.96 7.82
N ASN A 60 11.60 11.01 8.70
CA ASN A 60 12.73 10.09 8.52
C ASN A 60 12.35 8.66 8.12
N VAL A 61 11.09 8.40 7.79
CA VAL A 61 10.68 7.05 7.40
C VAL A 61 10.62 6.97 5.87
N LEU A 62 11.41 6.04 5.31
CA LEU A 62 11.37 5.65 3.89
C LEU A 62 10.10 4.84 3.67
N TYR A 63 9.28 5.23 2.70
CA TYR A 63 8.02 4.54 2.46
C TYR A 63 7.74 4.30 0.99
N GLY A 64 7.36 3.06 0.68
CA GLY A 64 6.81 2.66 -0.61
C GLY A 64 7.83 2.00 -1.52
N THR A 65 7.76 0.68 -1.62
CA THR A 65 8.39 -0.07 -2.71
C THR A 65 7.30 -0.57 -3.65
N LEU A 66 7.64 -0.64 -4.92
CA LEU A 66 6.90 -1.44 -5.89
C LEU A 66 7.81 -2.59 -6.27
N ASP A 67 7.33 -3.81 -6.04
CA ASP A 67 8.01 -5.03 -6.46
C ASP A 67 7.11 -5.77 -7.45
N VAL A 68 7.69 -6.25 -8.55
CA VAL A 68 7.02 -7.08 -9.55
C VAL A 68 7.84 -8.33 -9.72
N SER A 69 7.20 -9.49 -9.59
CA SER A 69 7.86 -10.79 -9.79
C SER A 69 7.05 -11.64 -10.75
N ILE A 70 7.73 -12.31 -11.67
CA ILE A 70 7.17 -13.35 -12.54
C ILE A 70 7.67 -14.69 -12.03
N LEU A 71 6.73 -15.58 -11.74
CA LEU A 71 6.97 -16.88 -11.16
C LEU A 71 6.44 -17.95 -12.11
N GLU A 72 7.17 -19.04 -12.26
CA GLU A 72 6.71 -20.25 -12.94
C GLU A 72 6.50 -21.37 -11.93
N MET A 73 5.38 -22.07 -12.04
CA MET A 73 5.04 -23.21 -11.20
C MET A 73 5.29 -24.50 -11.97
N ILE A 74 6.35 -25.24 -11.61
CA ILE A 74 6.66 -26.55 -12.21
C ILE A 74 6.37 -27.63 -11.16
N GLY A 75 5.20 -28.26 -11.26
CA GLY A 75 4.72 -29.19 -10.24
C GLY A 75 4.47 -28.45 -8.91
N ASN A 76 5.23 -28.80 -7.87
CA ASN A 76 5.17 -28.13 -6.56
C ASN A 76 6.31 -27.11 -6.35
N ASN A 77 7.19 -26.92 -7.34
CA ASN A 77 8.29 -25.98 -7.23
C ASN A 77 7.89 -24.62 -7.81
N VAL A 78 8.37 -23.56 -7.16
CA VAL A 78 8.18 -22.17 -7.59
C VAL A 78 9.53 -21.64 -8.04
N ASP A 79 9.66 -21.36 -9.34
CA ASP A 79 10.86 -20.76 -9.91
C ASP A 79 10.63 -19.27 -10.17
N VAL A 80 11.58 -18.44 -9.73
CA VAL A 80 11.52 -17.00 -9.94
C VAL A 80 12.19 -16.67 -11.27
N ILE A 81 11.40 -16.26 -12.26
CA ILE A 81 11.87 -15.99 -13.62
C ILE A 81 12.42 -14.57 -13.75
N ALA A 82 11.72 -13.59 -13.17
CA ALA A 82 12.12 -12.20 -13.20
C ALA A 82 11.66 -11.46 -11.95
N VAL A 83 12.49 -10.52 -11.48
CA VAL A 83 12.15 -9.56 -10.41
C VAL A 83 12.55 -8.17 -10.88
N THR A 84 11.61 -7.23 -10.80
CA THR A 84 11.84 -5.80 -11.04
C THR A 84 11.18 -5.00 -9.93
N GLY A 85 11.52 -3.72 -9.83
CA GLY A 85 10.91 -2.88 -8.84
C GLY A 85 11.40 -1.44 -8.85
N ASP A 86 10.80 -0.65 -7.97
CA ASP A 86 11.18 0.73 -7.70
C ASP A 86 11.04 1.00 -6.20
N ILE A 87 12.17 1.21 -5.53
CA ILE A 87 12.24 1.44 -4.08
C ILE A 87 11.74 2.84 -3.67
N HIS A 88 11.39 3.70 -4.64
CA HIS A 88 10.85 5.04 -4.44
C HIS A 88 9.49 5.20 -5.13
N LEU A 89 8.70 4.13 -5.21
CA LEU A 89 7.36 4.15 -5.79
C LEU A 89 6.40 3.36 -4.91
N GLY A 90 5.50 4.06 -4.22
CA GLY A 90 4.43 3.42 -3.48
C GLY A 90 3.29 4.35 -3.08
N GLY A 91 2.50 3.90 -2.11
CA GLY A 91 1.29 4.60 -1.67
C GLY A 91 1.56 6.00 -1.10
N GLN A 92 2.78 6.28 -0.64
CA GLN A 92 3.15 7.58 -0.11
C GLN A 92 3.49 8.63 -1.17
N ASP A 93 3.98 8.21 -2.33
CA ASP A 93 4.15 9.14 -3.45
C ASP A 93 2.79 9.69 -3.87
N VAL A 94 1.77 8.84 -3.87
CA VAL A 94 0.37 9.22 -4.08
C VAL A 94 -0.09 10.19 -2.99
N ASP A 95 0.15 9.89 -1.71
CA ASP A 95 -0.17 10.79 -0.59
C ASP A 95 0.53 12.15 -0.74
N GLY A 96 1.77 12.16 -1.21
CA GLY A 96 2.56 13.36 -1.49
C GLY A 96 1.97 14.21 -2.62
N ARG A 97 1.44 13.59 -3.68
CA ARG A 97 0.71 14.32 -4.75
C ARG A 97 -0.56 14.97 -4.24
N ILE A 98 -1.32 14.25 -3.43
CA ILE A 98 -2.53 14.77 -2.79
C ILE A 98 -2.18 15.93 -1.85
N MET A 99 -1.13 15.77 -1.03
CA MET A 99 -0.66 16.82 -0.11
C MET A 99 -0.23 18.08 -0.86
N LYS A 100 0.52 17.95 -1.95
CA LYS A 100 0.92 19.08 -2.79
C LYS A 100 -0.30 19.80 -3.39
N TYR A 101 -1.29 19.05 -3.87
CA TYR A 101 -2.56 19.59 -4.34
C TYR A 101 -3.29 20.37 -3.23
N ALA A 102 -3.48 19.75 -2.06
CA ALA A 102 -4.15 20.37 -0.92
C ALA A 102 -3.47 21.66 -0.45
N LEU A 103 -2.13 21.68 -0.39
CA LEU A 103 -1.37 22.88 -0.03
C LEU A 103 -1.49 23.98 -1.10
N THR A 104 -1.58 23.62 -2.37
CA THR A 104 -1.77 24.57 -3.46
C THR A 104 -3.15 25.22 -3.40
N GLU A 105 -4.21 24.43 -3.19
CA GLU A 105 -5.56 24.96 -3.02
C GLU A 105 -5.70 25.81 -1.75
N PHE A 106 -5.11 25.37 -0.64
CA PHE A 106 -5.12 26.13 0.60
C PHE A 106 -4.45 27.51 0.47
N LYS A 107 -3.31 27.59 -0.24
CA LYS A 107 -2.60 28.86 -0.50
C LYS A 107 -3.42 29.88 -1.31
N LYS A 108 -4.41 29.44 -2.10
CA LYS A 108 -5.29 30.36 -2.84
C LYS A 108 -6.25 31.12 -1.91
N GLY A 109 -6.64 30.50 -0.79
CA GLY A 109 -7.62 31.05 0.16
C GLY A 109 -7.02 31.58 1.46
N SER A 110 -5.74 31.34 1.73
CA SER A 110 -5.08 31.75 2.98
C SER A 110 -3.61 32.11 2.76
N SER A 111 -3.14 33.13 3.48
CA SER A 111 -1.72 33.50 3.58
C SER A 111 -0.97 32.72 4.67
N TYR A 112 -1.65 31.81 5.38
CA TYR A 112 -1.05 31.05 6.48
C TYR A 112 0.03 30.09 5.99
N ASP A 113 1.23 30.20 6.56
CA ASP A 113 2.37 29.36 6.21
C ASP A 113 2.40 28.05 7.03
N ILE A 114 1.74 27.02 6.51
CA ILE A 114 1.68 25.68 7.13
C ILE A 114 3.07 25.04 7.25
N TYR A 115 4.03 25.36 6.37
CA TYR A 115 5.35 24.70 6.34
C TYR A 115 6.16 24.97 7.60
N LYS A 116 5.91 26.08 8.29
CA LYS A 116 6.54 26.43 9.58
C LYS A 116 6.01 25.62 10.77
N ARG A 117 5.05 24.72 10.55
CA ARG A 117 4.36 23.95 11.60
C ARG A 117 4.42 22.45 11.26
N PRO A 118 5.49 21.73 11.68
CA PRO A 118 5.66 20.29 11.39
C PRO A 118 4.48 19.43 11.83
N ARG A 119 3.84 19.77 12.97
CA ARG A 119 2.64 19.07 13.46
C ARG A 119 1.47 19.13 12.48
N LEU A 120 1.25 20.27 11.82
CA LEU A 120 0.18 20.44 10.84
C LEU A 120 0.48 19.67 9.55
N ILE A 121 1.73 19.68 9.09
CA ILE A 121 2.15 18.87 7.94
C ILE A 121 1.91 17.38 8.19
N ARG A 122 2.20 16.89 9.40
CA ARG A 122 1.92 15.51 9.79
C ARG A 122 0.44 15.19 9.76
N LYS A 123 -0.39 16.04 10.37
CA LYS A 123 -1.86 15.91 10.32
C LYS A 123 -2.35 15.90 8.87
N LEU A 124 -1.75 16.70 7.99
CA LEU A 124 -2.15 16.79 6.58
C LEU A 124 -1.86 15.49 5.85
N ARG A 125 -0.66 14.94 6.07
CA ARG A 125 -0.27 13.64 5.51
C ARG A 125 -1.26 12.54 5.89
N THR A 126 -1.66 12.49 7.16
CA THR A 126 -2.69 11.53 7.63
C THR A 126 -4.01 11.73 6.89
N GLN A 127 -4.50 12.98 6.78
CA GLN A 127 -5.74 13.29 6.08
C GLN A 127 -5.69 12.99 4.58
N CYS A 128 -4.54 13.20 3.93
CA CYS A 128 -4.34 12.84 2.53
C CYS A 128 -4.35 11.32 2.31
N ARG A 129 -3.73 10.56 3.21
CA ARG A 129 -3.76 9.09 3.18
C ARG A 129 -5.18 8.55 3.36
N GLU A 130 -5.90 9.06 4.36
CA GLU A 130 -7.31 8.67 4.59
C GLU A 130 -8.19 9.01 3.37
N ALA A 131 -8.01 10.18 2.76
CA ALA A 131 -8.71 10.54 1.53
C ALA A 131 -8.40 9.58 0.37
N LYS A 132 -7.13 9.18 0.18
CA LYS A 132 -6.72 8.18 -0.82
C LYS A 132 -7.38 6.81 -0.57
N GLU A 133 -7.31 6.32 0.67
CA GLU A 133 -7.90 5.04 1.06
C GLU A 133 -9.43 5.06 0.84
N PHE A 134 -10.09 6.18 1.18
CA PHE A 134 -11.52 6.36 0.98
C PHE A 134 -11.91 6.33 -0.50
N LEU A 135 -11.18 7.05 -1.37
CA LEU A 135 -11.40 7.01 -2.83
C LEU A 135 -11.09 5.63 -3.44
N SER A 136 -10.28 4.81 -2.76
CA SER A 136 -9.98 3.45 -3.21
C SER A 136 -11.12 2.46 -2.94
N ASN A 137 -12.08 2.81 -2.08
CA ASN A 137 -13.24 1.99 -1.73
C ASN A 137 -14.51 2.30 -2.56
N ASN A 138 -14.34 2.59 -3.86
CA ASN A 138 -15.42 2.93 -4.82
C ASN A 138 -16.22 4.20 -4.47
N ILE A 139 -15.55 5.18 -3.88
CA ILE A 139 -16.14 6.48 -3.58
C ILE A 139 -15.62 7.49 -4.60
N GLU A 140 -16.52 8.26 -5.23
CA GLU A 140 -16.16 9.16 -6.32
C GLU A 140 -15.50 10.47 -5.85
N GLN A 141 -15.83 10.91 -4.63
CA GLN A 141 -15.33 12.16 -4.07
C GLN A 141 -15.21 12.13 -2.56
N THR A 142 -14.26 12.89 -2.03
CA THR A 142 -14.06 13.13 -0.60
C THR A 142 -13.55 14.54 -0.36
N ASN A 143 -13.46 14.95 0.90
CA ASN A 143 -12.84 16.21 1.28
C ASN A 143 -11.67 15.93 2.21
N ILE A 144 -10.53 16.57 1.93
CA ILE A 144 -9.41 16.65 2.86
C ILE A 144 -9.77 17.76 3.84
N LEU A 145 -9.99 17.39 5.10
CA LEU A 145 -10.43 18.30 6.15
C LEU A 145 -9.35 18.43 7.22
N MET A 146 -9.01 19.65 7.59
CA MET A 146 -8.11 19.90 8.72
C MET A 146 -8.41 21.24 9.37
N GLU A 147 -8.60 21.19 10.69
CA GLU A 147 -8.53 22.38 11.54
C GLU A 147 -7.07 22.79 11.77
N ILE A 148 -6.76 24.04 11.41
CA ILE A 148 -5.43 24.66 11.59
C ILE A 148 -5.43 25.51 12.86
N ASN A 149 -6.44 26.36 13.04
CA ASN A 149 -6.73 27.13 14.26
C ASN A 149 -8.23 27.54 14.27
N ASP A 150 -8.64 28.32 15.27
CA ASP A 150 -10.04 28.71 15.47
C ASP A 150 -10.67 29.48 14.28
N GLU A 151 -9.84 30.10 13.43
CA GLU A 151 -10.28 30.97 12.32
C GLU A 151 -10.01 30.37 10.94
N VAL A 152 -9.08 29.42 10.84
CA VAL A 152 -8.55 28.91 9.57
C VAL A 152 -8.71 27.39 9.54
N ASN A 153 -9.47 26.93 8.54
CA ASN A 153 -9.71 25.52 8.27
C ASN A 153 -9.32 25.20 6.82
N LEU A 154 -8.68 24.06 6.62
CA LEU A 154 -8.42 23.50 5.30
C LEU A 154 -9.57 22.57 4.94
N LYS A 155 -10.26 22.89 3.85
CA LYS A 155 -11.27 22.03 3.22
C LYS A 155 -11.01 22.00 1.73
N VAL A 156 -10.45 20.89 1.25
CA VAL A 156 -10.11 20.72 -0.17
C VAL A 156 -10.87 19.51 -0.72
N PRO A 157 -11.79 19.69 -1.66
CA PRO A 157 -12.45 18.57 -2.32
C PRO A 157 -11.45 17.81 -3.21
N LEU A 158 -11.56 16.49 -3.22
CA LEU A 158 -10.74 15.60 -4.04
C LEU A 158 -11.65 14.54 -4.67
N THR A 159 -11.66 14.50 -6.00
CA THR A 159 -12.37 13.46 -6.77
C THR A 159 -11.41 12.37 -7.23
N LYS A 160 -11.96 11.19 -7.54
CA LYS A 160 -11.21 10.07 -8.11
C LYS A 160 -10.53 10.44 -9.43
N SER A 161 -11.21 11.22 -10.28
CA SER A 161 -10.65 11.73 -11.53
C SER A 161 -9.44 12.63 -11.30
N GLN A 162 -9.53 13.55 -10.33
CA GLN A 162 -8.40 14.40 -9.95
C GLN A 162 -7.24 13.57 -9.39
N LEU A 163 -7.50 12.58 -8.53
CA LEU A 163 -6.47 11.67 -8.03
C LEU A 163 -5.74 10.96 -9.19
N ASN A 164 -6.50 10.45 -10.15
CA ASN A 164 -5.96 9.78 -11.34
C ASN A 164 -5.08 10.72 -12.17
N GLN A 165 -5.48 11.98 -12.33
CA GLN A 165 -4.69 12.98 -13.05
C GLN A 165 -3.39 13.32 -12.30
N LEU A 166 -3.47 13.57 -11.00
CA LEU A 166 -2.34 13.95 -10.14
C LEU A 166 -1.25 12.87 -10.07
N CYS A 167 -1.65 11.60 -10.22
CA CYS A 167 -0.79 10.43 -10.05
C CYS A 167 -0.56 9.65 -11.36
N SER A 168 -0.99 10.21 -12.51
CA SER A 168 -0.88 9.55 -13.81
C SER A 168 0.53 9.08 -14.14
N ASP A 169 1.56 9.88 -13.83
CA ASP A 169 2.96 9.51 -14.06
C ASP A 169 3.44 8.38 -13.14
N LEU A 170 2.95 8.34 -11.88
CA LEU A 170 3.27 7.25 -10.95
C LEU A 170 2.66 5.93 -11.42
N PHE A 171 1.42 5.96 -11.91
CA PHE A 171 0.74 4.78 -12.43
C PHE A 171 1.41 4.27 -13.71
N THR A 172 1.81 5.16 -14.62
CA THR A 172 2.59 4.80 -15.80
C THR A 172 3.93 4.18 -15.43
N LYS A 173 4.63 4.73 -14.42
CA LYS A 173 5.88 4.11 -13.90
C LYS A 173 5.64 2.71 -13.36
N ALA A 174 4.52 2.48 -12.67
CA ALA A 174 4.19 1.16 -12.14
C ALA A 174 3.98 0.14 -13.26
N ILE A 175 3.22 0.49 -14.31
CA ILE A 175 3.02 -0.39 -15.47
C ILE A 175 4.33 -0.64 -16.23
N ARG A 176 5.21 0.36 -16.30
CA ARG A 176 6.54 0.18 -16.90
C ARG A 176 7.38 -0.86 -16.15
N GLN A 177 7.28 -0.98 -14.82
CA GLN A 177 7.98 -2.04 -14.08
C GLN A 177 7.44 -3.43 -14.44
N VAL A 178 6.13 -3.55 -14.71
CA VAL A 178 5.53 -4.77 -15.24
C VAL A 178 6.05 -5.11 -16.64
N ASP A 179 6.16 -4.12 -17.53
CA ASP A 179 6.76 -4.31 -18.84
C ASP A 179 8.22 -4.77 -18.76
N LEU A 180 9.00 -4.18 -17.84
CA LEU A 180 10.38 -4.59 -17.60
C LEU A 180 10.44 -6.05 -17.12
N ALA A 181 9.56 -6.46 -16.20
CA ALA A 181 9.51 -7.84 -15.72
C ALA A 181 9.21 -8.83 -16.85
N LEU A 182 8.20 -8.53 -17.68
CA LEU A 182 7.85 -9.34 -18.86
C LEU A 182 9.01 -9.46 -19.84
N ASN A 183 9.69 -8.34 -20.13
CA ASN A 183 10.84 -8.32 -21.02
C ASN A 183 12.02 -9.12 -20.46
N THR A 184 12.30 -9.01 -19.16
CA THR A 184 13.35 -9.81 -18.48
C THR A 184 13.02 -11.29 -18.52
N ALA A 185 11.75 -11.65 -18.34
CA ALA A 185 11.27 -13.03 -18.47
C ALA A 185 11.18 -13.53 -19.92
N GLN A 186 11.35 -12.65 -20.91
CA GLN A 186 11.13 -12.95 -22.34
C GLN A 186 9.70 -13.45 -22.62
N MET A 187 8.71 -12.90 -21.89
CA MET A 187 7.30 -13.28 -21.97
C MET A 187 6.43 -12.11 -22.43
N THR A 188 5.26 -12.43 -22.95
CA THR A 188 4.19 -11.47 -23.26
C THR A 188 3.07 -11.53 -22.22
N SER A 189 2.15 -10.57 -22.24
CA SER A 189 0.98 -10.59 -21.34
C SER A 189 0.04 -11.79 -21.58
N ASN A 190 0.12 -12.42 -22.75
CA ASN A 190 -0.66 -13.61 -23.07
C ASN A 190 -0.12 -14.85 -22.37
N ASP A 191 1.19 -14.91 -22.12
CA ASP A 191 1.88 -16.05 -21.49
C ASP A 191 1.68 -16.09 -19.96
N ILE A 192 1.16 -15.01 -19.37
CA ILE A 192 0.82 -14.98 -17.95
C ILE A 192 -0.55 -15.62 -17.74
N ASP A 193 -0.69 -16.60 -16.86
CA ASP A 193 -1.98 -17.21 -16.54
C ASP A 193 -2.78 -16.38 -15.52
N TYR A 194 -2.11 -15.94 -14.46
CA TYR A 194 -2.73 -15.25 -13.34
C TYR A 194 -1.89 -14.08 -12.86
N VAL A 195 -2.57 -13.01 -12.46
CA VAL A 195 -1.99 -11.83 -11.83
C VAL A 195 -2.54 -11.72 -10.42
N ILE A 196 -1.64 -11.77 -9.45
CA ILE A 196 -1.93 -11.64 -8.04
C ILE A 196 -1.55 -10.22 -7.60
N LEU A 197 -2.49 -9.52 -6.98
CA LEU A 197 -2.28 -8.17 -6.46
C LEU A 197 -1.88 -8.23 -4.99
N VAL A 198 -0.75 -7.61 -4.65
CA VAL A 198 -0.19 -7.59 -3.31
C VAL A 198 -0.04 -6.15 -2.82
N GLY A 199 -0.32 -5.94 -1.53
CA GLY A 199 -0.18 -4.66 -0.83
C GLY A 199 -1.35 -3.69 -1.03
N GLY A 200 -1.60 -2.85 -0.02
CA GLY A 200 -2.77 -1.97 0.02
C GLY A 200 -2.87 -0.96 -1.14
N SER A 201 -1.75 -0.57 -1.75
CA SER A 201 -1.77 0.32 -2.93
C SER A 201 -2.37 -0.35 -4.16
N ALA A 202 -2.40 -1.68 -4.22
CA ALA A 202 -3.09 -2.41 -5.28
C ALA A 202 -4.63 -2.32 -5.16
N ARG A 203 -5.17 -1.72 -4.10
CA ARG A 203 -6.59 -1.36 -3.98
C ARG A 203 -6.97 -0.13 -4.81
N ILE A 204 -6.00 0.67 -5.25
CA ILE A 204 -6.25 1.85 -6.09
C ILE A 204 -6.95 1.40 -7.39
N PRO A 205 -8.19 1.86 -7.68
CA PRO A 205 -8.96 1.37 -8.81
C PRO A 205 -8.25 1.57 -10.15
N ARG A 206 -7.55 2.70 -10.33
CA ARG A 206 -6.83 2.98 -11.58
C ARG A 206 -5.70 1.99 -11.87
N ILE A 207 -5.01 1.49 -10.84
CA ILE A 207 -3.98 0.44 -11.02
C ILE A 207 -4.64 -0.87 -11.48
N ARG A 208 -5.77 -1.24 -10.87
CA ARG A 208 -6.53 -2.45 -11.26
C ARG A 208 -7.06 -2.36 -12.68
N GLU A 209 -7.55 -1.19 -13.09
CA GLU A 209 -7.98 -0.91 -14.46
C GLU A 209 -6.82 -1.11 -15.44
N LEU A 210 -5.67 -0.47 -15.21
CA LEU A 210 -4.49 -0.58 -16.08
C LEU A 210 -3.97 -2.02 -16.20
N LEU A 211 -3.96 -2.77 -15.09
CA LEU A 211 -3.57 -4.18 -15.11
C LEU A 211 -4.60 -5.06 -15.83
N THR A 212 -5.90 -4.75 -15.67
CA THR A 212 -6.99 -5.43 -16.38
C THR A 212 -6.93 -5.16 -17.89
N GLU A 213 -6.66 -3.91 -18.29
CA GLU A 213 -6.44 -3.51 -19.68
C GLU A 213 -5.25 -4.27 -20.29
N LYS A 214 -4.21 -4.54 -19.50
CA LYS A 214 -2.98 -5.21 -19.96
C LYS A 214 -3.07 -6.73 -20.06
N PHE A 215 -3.68 -7.39 -19.06
CA PHE A 215 -3.66 -8.85 -18.93
C PHE A 215 -5.00 -9.51 -19.25
N GLY A 216 -6.11 -8.76 -19.22
CA GLY A 216 -7.45 -9.33 -19.27
C GLY A 216 -8.04 -9.56 -17.87
N ARG A 217 -9.36 -9.41 -17.77
CA ARG A 217 -10.08 -9.41 -16.48
C ARG A 217 -10.05 -10.77 -15.79
N ASP A 218 -10.06 -11.84 -16.57
CA ASP A 218 -10.04 -13.25 -16.18
C ASP A 218 -8.74 -13.65 -15.47
N LYS A 219 -7.64 -12.97 -15.79
CA LYS A 219 -6.32 -13.23 -15.21
C LYS A 219 -6.12 -12.55 -13.86
N ILE A 220 -6.81 -11.44 -13.58
CA ILE A 220 -6.65 -10.68 -12.33
C ILE A 220 -7.42 -11.33 -11.17
N LYS A 221 -6.70 -11.81 -10.16
CA LYS A 221 -7.28 -12.36 -8.92
C LYS A 221 -7.61 -11.26 -7.93
N LEU A 222 -8.90 -10.91 -7.84
CA LEU A 222 -9.42 -9.86 -6.95
C LEU A 222 -10.13 -10.41 -5.69
N ASP A 223 -10.32 -11.72 -5.62
CA ASP A 223 -10.91 -12.46 -4.50
C ASP A 223 -9.93 -12.64 -3.34
N LEU A 224 -8.65 -12.36 -3.55
CA LEU A 224 -7.60 -12.43 -2.55
C LEU A 224 -7.46 -11.09 -1.81
N ASN A 225 -7.24 -11.15 -0.50
CA ASN A 225 -6.93 -9.96 0.27
C ASN A 225 -5.46 -9.55 0.04
N PRO A 226 -5.18 -8.42 -0.63
CA PRO A 226 -3.81 -8.02 -0.99
C PRO A 226 -2.93 -7.74 0.22
N ASP A 227 -3.51 -7.43 1.39
CA ASP A 227 -2.77 -7.11 2.61
C ASP A 227 -2.39 -8.34 3.45
N GLU A 228 -2.96 -9.51 3.13
CA GLU A 228 -2.77 -10.76 3.91
C GLU A 228 -2.05 -11.85 3.11
N ILE A 229 -2.00 -11.72 1.79
CA ILE A 229 -1.53 -12.80 0.91
C ILE A 229 -0.07 -13.16 1.12
N VAL A 230 0.78 -12.19 1.48
CA VAL A 230 2.20 -12.43 1.78
C VAL A 230 2.34 -13.26 3.06
N SER A 231 1.66 -12.87 4.13
CA SER A 231 1.69 -13.62 5.39
C SER A 231 1.02 -14.98 5.27
N HIS A 232 -0.03 -15.11 4.44
CA HIS A 232 -0.62 -16.41 4.09
C HIS A 232 0.39 -17.33 3.40
N GLY A 233 1.11 -16.83 2.38
CA GLY A 233 2.16 -17.60 1.70
C GLY A 233 3.26 -18.06 2.67
N ALA A 234 3.72 -17.15 3.53
CA ALA A 234 4.72 -17.48 4.55
C ALA A 234 4.22 -18.54 5.55
N ALA A 235 2.94 -18.50 5.96
CA ALA A 235 2.36 -19.49 6.85
C ALA A 235 2.27 -20.88 6.20
N ILE A 236 1.91 -20.94 4.91
CA ILE A 236 1.87 -22.19 4.13
C ILE A 236 3.26 -22.83 4.07
N ILE A 237 4.28 -22.05 3.72
CA ILE A 237 5.67 -22.54 3.65
C ILE A 237 6.14 -23.01 5.03
N ALA A 238 5.89 -22.23 6.08
CA ALA A 238 6.28 -22.59 7.44
C ALA A 238 5.65 -23.93 7.90
N ASN A 239 4.38 -24.17 7.53
CA ASN A 239 3.71 -25.43 7.80
C ASN A 239 4.24 -26.59 6.92
N ALA A 240 4.58 -26.35 5.65
CA ALA A 240 5.13 -27.37 4.75
C ALA A 240 6.52 -27.87 5.19
N ILE A 241 7.35 -26.99 5.76
CA ILE A 241 8.66 -27.36 6.33
C ILE A 241 8.48 -28.41 7.44
N GLN A 242 7.42 -28.33 8.25
CA GLN A 242 7.15 -29.35 9.27
C GLN A 242 6.93 -30.74 8.68
N ILE A 243 6.12 -30.85 7.61
CA ILE A 243 5.77 -32.16 7.03
C ILE A 243 7.03 -32.89 6.50
N SER A 244 8.10 -32.14 6.26
CA SER A 244 9.35 -32.61 5.68
C SER A 244 10.43 -32.96 6.73
N ILE A 245 10.17 -32.74 8.03
CA ILE A 245 11.08 -33.05 9.17
C ILE A 245 10.48 -34.20 9.99
#